data_AF-A0A8B4RAN4-F1
#
_entry.id   AF-A0A8B4RAN4-F1
#
_cell.length_a   1.000
_cell.length_b   1.000
_cell.length_c   1.000
_cell.angle_alpha   90.00
_cell.angle_beta   90.00
_cell.angle_gamma   90.00
#
_symmetry.space_group_name_H-M   'P 1'
#
loop_
_entity.id
_entity.type
_entity.pdbx_description
1 polymer ?
#
loop_
_entity_poly.entity_id
_entity_poly.type
_entity_poly.pdbx_seq_one_letter_code
_entity_poly.pdbx_strand_id
1 'polypeptide(L)'
;MTFKTEFEIPIEPKPQTRPKFSKFGTYEDPKMKKWRKEVSGWIEKNYDGPFFDGCIKVEVTFYMKAPKTLSKEPTQRSKDKTIQIYQNFVRELIWHAKKPDIDNLIKAVFDSISDAGYDRIQKSGIVWSDDNIVCDLRAKKKYSQNPRIKVRIEEIDR
;
A
#
# COMPACT_ATOMS: atom_id res chain seq x y z
N MET A 1 -21.72 9.22 -13.73
CA MET A 1 -21.21 7.84 -13.66
C MET A 1 -20.13 7.86 -12.60
N THR A 2 -20.17 6.97 -11.61
CA THR A 2 -19.17 6.96 -10.55
C THR A 2 -17.93 6.22 -11.06
N PHE A 3 -16.81 6.93 -11.24
CA PHE A 3 -15.57 6.30 -11.69
C PHE A 3 -15.00 5.43 -10.57
N LYS A 4 -14.47 4.25 -10.94
CA LYS A 4 -13.80 3.35 -10.00
C LYS A 4 -12.65 2.61 -10.67
N THR A 5 -11.64 2.26 -9.89
CA THR A 5 -10.53 1.42 -10.32
C THR A 5 -10.00 0.58 -9.16
N GLU A 6 -9.38 -0.55 -9.49
CA GLU A 6 -8.71 -1.42 -8.54
C GLU A 6 -7.42 -1.95 -9.18
N PHE A 7 -6.32 -1.87 -8.43
CA PHE A 7 -5.02 -2.38 -8.88
C PHE A 7 -4.20 -2.93 -7.70
N GLU A 8 -3.28 -3.85 -8.00
CA GLU A 8 -2.41 -4.49 -7.03
C GLU A 8 -0.93 -4.23 -7.36
N ILE A 9 -0.23 -3.54 -6.46
CA ILE A 9 1.20 -3.27 -6.56
C ILE A 9 1.96 -4.47 -5.95
N PRO A 10 2.70 -5.28 -6.73
CA PRO A 10 3.38 -6.49 -6.28
C PRO A 10 4.71 -6.18 -5.58
N ILE A 11 4.69 -5.18 -4.68
CA ILE A 11 5.85 -4.71 -3.91
C ILE A 11 5.48 -4.83 -2.43
N GLU A 12 6.44 -5.32 -1.61
CA GLU A 12 6.23 -5.45 -0.17
C GLU A 12 5.94 -4.07 0.46
N PRO A 13 4.85 -3.92 1.25
CA PRO A 13 4.52 -2.65 1.90
C PRO A 13 5.61 -2.18 2.84
N LYS A 14 5.95 -0.89 2.77
CA LYS A 14 6.97 -0.27 3.62
C LYS A 14 6.44 1.01 4.27
N PRO A 15 6.67 1.26 5.57
CA PRO A 15 6.24 2.49 6.20
C PRO A 15 7.05 3.68 5.74
N GLN A 16 6.42 4.84 5.66
CA GLN A 16 7.12 6.10 5.43
C GLN A 16 8.14 6.34 6.54
N THR A 17 9.39 6.59 6.14
CA THR A 17 10.44 6.99 7.09
C THR A 17 10.29 8.46 7.45
N ARG A 18 10.51 8.80 8.72
CA ARG A 18 10.60 10.20 9.14
C ARG A 18 11.79 10.88 8.44
N PRO A 19 11.66 12.14 8.02
CA PRO A 19 12.78 12.88 7.49
C PRO A 19 13.93 12.91 8.49
N LYS A 20 15.16 12.73 8.00
CA LYS A 20 16.37 12.79 8.84
C LYS A 20 16.92 14.21 8.79
N PHE A 21 17.31 14.71 9.95
CA PHE A 21 17.92 16.02 10.08
C PHE A 21 19.44 15.88 10.10
N SER A 22 20.12 16.72 9.32
CA SER A 22 21.57 16.88 9.31
C SER A 22 21.94 18.35 9.43
N LYS A 23 23.23 18.64 9.66
CA LYS A 23 23.75 20.03 9.67
C LYS A 23 23.49 20.77 8.35
N PHE A 24 23.27 20.05 7.24
CA PHE A 24 23.09 20.61 5.90
C PHE A 24 21.64 20.57 5.41
N GLY A 25 20.68 20.26 6.29
CA GLY A 25 19.26 20.21 5.98
C GLY A 25 18.63 18.83 6.18
N THR A 26 17.39 18.72 5.73
CA THR A 26 16.54 17.55 5.87
C THR A 26 16.65 16.64 4.65
N TYR A 27 16.87 15.34 4.86
CA TYR A 27 16.91 14.37 3.77
C TYR A 27 16.08 13.13 4.08
N GLU A 28 15.54 12.50 3.04
CA GLU A 28 14.83 11.23 3.17
C GLU A 28 15.80 10.04 3.20
N ASP A 29 15.43 8.99 3.93
CA ASP A 29 16.17 7.73 3.89
C ASP A 29 16.30 7.20 2.44
N PRO A 30 17.52 6.93 1.94
CA PRO A 30 17.73 6.46 0.57
C PRO A 30 16.96 5.16 0.24
N LYS A 31 16.74 4.27 1.22
CA LYS A 31 15.97 3.05 1.02
C LYS A 31 14.47 3.34 0.91
N MET A 32 13.98 4.42 1.52
CA MET A 32 12.59 4.86 1.35
C MET A 32 12.41 5.47 -0.03
N LYS A 33 13.32 6.37 -0.44
CA LYS A 33 13.31 6.97 -1.78
C LYS A 33 13.34 5.92 -2.89
N LYS A 34 14.20 4.90 -2.76
CA LYS A 34 14.26 3.78 -3.72
C LYS A 34 12.93 3.03 -3.80
N TRP A 35 12.35 2.70 -2.64
CA TRP A 35 11.07 1.99 -2.57
C TRP A 35 9.94 2.81 -3.20
N ARG A 36 9.87 4.12 -2.91
CA ARG A 36 8.85 4.99 -3.52
C ARG A 36 8.98 5.05 -5.03
N LYS A 37 10.21 5.21 -5.54
CA LYS A 37 10.46 5.18 -6.99
C LYS A 37 10.04 3.86 -7.64
N GLU A 38 10.23 2.74 -6.94
CA GLU A 38 9.79 1.42 -7.42
C GLU A 38 8.26 1.34 -7.51
N VAL A 39 7.55 1.81 -6.48
CA VAL A 39 6.08 1.86 -6.45
C VAL A 39 5.54 2.81 -7.52
N SER A 40 6.02 4.05 -7.57
CA SER A 40 5.60 5.04 -8.56
C SER A 40 5.87 4.57 -9.99
N GLY A 41 7.06 4.02 -10.26
CA GLY A 41 7.39 3.47 -11.58
C GLY A 41 6.56 2.24 -11.96
N TRP A 42 6.12 1.44 -10.98
CA TRP A 42 5.17 0.37 -11.24
C TRP A 42 3.79 0.93 -11.61
N ILE A 43 3.30 1.95 -10.90
CA ILE A 43 2.02 2.61 -11.20
C ILE A 43 2.07 3.24 -12.59
N GLU A 44 3.13 4.00 -12.90
CA GLU A 44 3.35 4.64 -14.22
C GLU A 44 3.23 3.66 -15.38
N LYS A 45 3.71 2.44 -15.21
CA LYS A 45 3.74 1.42 -16.27
C LYS A 45 2.43 0.64 -16.39
N ASN A 46 1.71 0.44 -15.29
CA ASN A 46 0.62 -0.54 -15.23
C ASN A 46 -0.75 0.10 -14.95
N TYR A 47 -0.82 1.37 -14.58
CA TYR A 47 -2.08 2.05 -14.36
C TYR A 47 -2.74 2.46 -15.68
N ASP A 48 -3.95 1.96 -15.91
CA ASP A 48 -4.81 2.25 -17.06
C ASP A 48 -6.21 2.76 -16.64
N GLY A 49 -6.35 3.13 -15.36
CA GLY A 49 -7.60 3.62 -14.78
C GLY A 49 -7.90 5.10 -15.11
N PRO A 50 -9.06 5.62 -14.66
CA PRO A 50 -9.43 7.02 -14.85
C PRO A 50 -8.55 7.96 -14.01
N PHE A 51 -8.45 9.22 -14.42
CA PHE A 51 -7.88 10.26 -13.58
C PHE A 51 -8.95 10.80 -12.61
N PHE A 52 -8.60 10.98 -11.33
CA PHE A 52 -9.51 11.49 -10.30
C PHE A 52 -9.16 12.93 -9.88
N ASP A 53 -10.13 13.84 -9.94
CA ASP A 53 -10.01 15.23 -9.48
C ASP A 53 -11.20 15.67 -8.58
N GLY A 54 -12.13 14.73 -8.33
CA GLY A 54 -13.26 14.88 -7.42
C GLY A 54 -13.04 14.21 -6.07
N CYS A 55 -14.01 14.29 -5.17
CA CYS A 55 -13.95 13.58 -3.89
C CYS A 55 -13.89 12.07 -4.13
N ILE A 56 -12.97 11.37 -3.47
CA ILE A 56 -12.81 9.92 -3.61
C ILE A 56 -12.85 9.19 -2.28
N LYS A 57 -13.30 7.95 -2.37
CA LYS A 57 -13.09 6.90 -1.39
C LYS A 57 -11.90 6.03 -1.81
N VAL A 58 -11.00 5.78 -0.87
CA VAL A 58 -9.87 4.87 -1.07
C VAL A 58 -9.93 3.71 -0.07
N GLU A 59 -9.90 2.49 -0.58
CA GLU A 59 -9.67 1.29 0.22
C GLU A 59 -8.28 0.74 -0.06
N VAL A 60 -7.46 0.59 0.99
CA VAL A 60 -6.11 0.02 0.90
C VAL A 60 -6.00 -1.22 1.76
N THR A 61 -5.55 -2.33 1.18
CA THR A 61 -5.16 -3.53 1.93
C THR A 61 -3.67 -3.79 1.74
N PHE A 62 -2.93 -3.68 2.84
CA PHE A 62 -1.52 -4.02 2.93
C PHE A 62 -1.36 -5.49 3.27
N TYR A 63 -0.82 -6.26 2.33
CA TYR A 63 -0.42 -7.65 2.55
C TYR A 63 1.04 -7.70 2.97
N MET A 64 1.24 -7.97 4.26
CA MET A 64 2.52 -7.93 4.93
C MET A 64 3.16 -9.33 4.94
N LYS A 65 4.49 -9.35 4.89
CA LYS A 65 5.26 -10.58 5.05
C LYS A 65 5.04 -11.22 6.41
N ALA A 66 4.73 -12.51 6.41
CA ALA A 66 4.58 -13.29 7.63
C ALA A 66 5.92 -13.73 8.23
N PRO A 67 6.00 -13.85 9.57
CA PRO A 67 7.13 -14.53 10.20
C PRO A 67 7.13 -16.02 9.84
N LYS A 68 8.31 -16.65 9.84
CA LYS A 68 8.47 -18.08 9.51
C LYS A 68 7.59 -19.00 10.36
N THR A 69 7.30 -18.62 11.61
CA THR A 69 6.41 -19.40 12.49
C THR A 69 4.99 -19.47 11.99
N LEU A 70 4.53 -18.44 11.28
CA LEU A 70 3.19 -18.38 10.69
C LEU A 70 3.17 -18.95 9.27
N SER A 71 4.25 -18.72 8.51
CA SER A 71 4.32 -19.10 7.10
C SER A 71 4.84 -20.51 6.84
N LYS A 72 5.29 -21.22 7.88
CA LYS A 72 5.78 -22.60 7.75
C LYS A 72 4.60 -23.53 7.51
N GLU A 73 4.68 -24.28 6.41
CA GLU A 73 3.70 -25.30 6.08
C GLU A 73 3.65 -26.40 7.17
N PRO A 74 2.46 -26.73 7.69
CA PRO A 74 2.26 -27.82 8.64
C PRO A 74 2.61 -29.17 8.01
N THR A 75 3.21 -30.06 8.80
CA THR A 75 3.40 -31.47 8.45
C THR A 75 2.28 -32.35 9.02
N GLN A 76 2.21 -33.62 8.60
CA GLN A 76 1.23 -34.61 9.09
C GLN A 76 1.20 -34.78 10.63
N ARG A 77 2.29 -34.42 11.33
CA ARG A 77 2.38 -34.51 12.80
C ARG A 77 1.96 -33.21 13.51
N SER A 78 1.58 -32.19 12.75
CA SER A 78 1.19 -30.89 13.32
C SER A 78 -0.13 -31.00 14.05
N LYS A 79 -0.26 -30.26 15.16
CA LYS A 79 -1.54 -30.14 15.87
C LYS A 79 -2.57 -29.45 14.98
N ASP A 80 -3.84 -29.82 15.10
CA ASP A 80 -4.96 -29.24 14.34
C ASP A 80 -4.99 -27.70 14.40
N LYS A 81 -4.67 -27.14 15.58
CA LYS A 81 -4.57 -25.68 15.76
C LYS A 81 -3.54 -25.04 14.82
N THR A 82 -2.38 -25.68 14.61
CA THR A 82 -1.34 -25.18 13.69
C THR A 82 -1.82 -25.25 12.25
N ILE A 83 -2.51 -26.34 11.88
CA ILE A 83 -3.09 -26.51 10.54
C ILE A 83 -4.13 -25.42 10.28
N GLN A 84 -5.04 -25.18 11.24
CA GLN A 84 -6.06 -24.15 11.14
C GLN A 84 -5.46 -22.73 11.03
N ILE A 85 -4.43 -22.43 11.83
CA ILE A 85 -3.72 -21.14 11.76
C ILE A 85 -3.08 -20.98 10.38
N TYR A 86 -2.42 -22.00 9.84
CA TYR A 86 -1.83 -21.94 8.52
C TYR A 86 -2.88 -21.77 7.41
N GLN A 87 -4.02 -22.48 7.49
CA GLN A 87 -5.13 -22.29 6.55
C GLN A 87 -5.68 -20.86 6.59
N ASN A 88 -5.83 -20.28 7.79
CA ASN A 88 -6.24 -18.88 7.94
C ASN A 88 -5.18 -17.91 7.38
N PHE A 89 -3.90 -18.25 7.49
CA PHE A 89 -2.81 -17.48 6.89
C PHE A 89 -2.87 -17.51 5.36
N VAL A 90 -3.00 -18.69 4.75
CA VAL A 90 -3.13 -18.87 3.29
C VAL A 90 -4.34 -18.13 2.74
N ARG A 91 -5.45 -18.09 3.51
CA ARG A 91 -6.68 -17.35 3.16
C ARG A 91 -6.61 -15.85 3.47
N GLU A 92 -5.46 -15.33 3.92
CA GLU A 92 -5.28 -13.92 4.28
C GLU A 92 -6.32 -13.42 5.31
N LEU A 93 -6.62 -14.26 6.30
CA LEU A 93 -7.57 -13.96 7.38
C LEU A 93 -6.88 -13.49 8.67
N ILE A 94 -5.55 -13.49 8.70
CA ILE A 94 -4.79 -13.14 9.90
C ILE A 94 -4.33 -11.68 9.83
N TRP A 95 -4.72 -10.91 10.85
CA TRP A 95 -4.34 -9.52 11.02
C TRP A 95 -2.86 -9.34 11.32
N HIS A 96 -2.23 -8.35 10.69
CA HIS A 96 -0.87 -7.93 11.01
C HIS A 96 -0.88 -6.95 12.20
N ALA A 97 -1.10 -7.46 13.41
CA ALA A 97 -1.13 -6.65 14.65
C ALA A 97 0.28 -6.35 15.20
N LYS A 98 1.18 -5.83 14.35
CA LYS A 98 2.56 -5.42 14.69
C LYS A 98 2.96 -4.15 13.94
N LYS A 99 4.10 -3.55 14.32
CA LYS A 99 4.75 -2.49 13.52
C LYS A 99 5.03 -3.00 12.11
N PRO A 100 4.86 -2.18 11.06
CA PRO A 100 4.62 -0.73 11.10
C PRO A 100 3.17 -0.32 11.41
N ASP A 101 3.01 0.94 11.83
CA ASP A 101 1.69 1.56 11.97
C ASP A 101 1.05 1.81 10.59
N ILE A 102 -0.28 1.73 10.53
CA ILE A 102 -1.01 1.70 9.25
C ILE A 102 -1.02 3.07 8.56
N ASP A 103 -1.03 4.16 9.33
CA ASP A 103 -0.91 5.55 8.88
C ASP A 103 0.39 5.78 8.09
N ASN A 104 1.51 5.22 8.56
CA ASN A 104 2.78 5.34 7.85
C ASN A 104 2.82 4.52 6.56
N LEU A 105 2.07 3.41 6.48
CA LEU A 105 1.90 2.64 5.24
C LEU A 105 1.04 3.42 4.24
N ILE A 106 -0.07 4.02 4.70
CA ILE A 106 -0.92 4.89 3.90
C ILE A 106 -0.09 6.03 3.31
N LYS A 107 0.64 6.75 4.17
CA LYS A 107 1.46 7.88 3.73
C LYS A 107 2.45 7.50 2.64
N ALA A 108 3.15 6.38 2.81
CA ALA A 108 4.12 5.92 1.81
C ALA A 108 3.47 5.62 0.45
N VAL A 109 2.29 4.99 0.45
CA VAL A 109 1.57 4.65 -0.78
C VAL A 109 0.94 5.87 -1.43
N PHE A 110 0.37 6.78 -0.65
CA PHE A 110 -0.24 8.00 -1.19
C PHE A 110 0.81 8.93 -1.79
N ASP A 111 1.92 9.18 -1.07
CA ASP A 111 3.07 9.92 -1.63
C ASP A 111 3.51 9.28 -2.96
N SER A 112 3.60 7.94 -3.04
CA SER A 112 3.99 7.24 -4.27
C SER A 112 2.97 7.30 -5.40
N ILE A 113 1.66 7.29 -5.11
CA ILE A 113 0.61 7.46 -6.12
C ILE A 113 0.62 8.89 -6.67
N SER A 114 0.75 9.89 -5.80
CA SER A 114 0.87 11.30 -6.20
C SER A 114 2.13 11.55 -7.04
N ASP A 115 3.25 10.89 -6.71
CA ASP A 115 4.51 11.02 -7.45
C ASP A 115 4.49 10.30 -8.82
N ALA A 116 3.60 9.33 -9.03
CA ALA A 116 3.56 8.51 -10.24
C ALA A 116 3.20 9.35 -11.47
N GLY A 117 4.15 9.44 -12.41
CA GLY A 117 4.00 10.18 -13.66
C GLY A 117 3.77 11.67 -13.45
N TYR A 118 4.25 12.21 -12.33
CA TYR A 118 3.99 13.58 -11.91
C TYR A 118 4.41 14.62 -12.96
N ASP A 119 3.45 15.40 -13.43
CA ASP A 119 3.66 16.52 -14.35
C ASP A 119 3.94 17.80 -13.56
N ARG A 120 5.08 18.45 -13.81
CA ARG A 120 5.48 19.67 -13.10
C ARG A 120 4.69 20.92 -13.49
N ILE A 121 4.08 20.92 -14.67
CA ILE A 121 3.25 22.00 -15.20
C ILE A 121 1.83 21.88 -14.62
N GLN A 122 1.21 20.70 -14.72
CA GLN A 122 -0.14 20.46 -14.18
C GLN A 122 -0.16 20.27 -12.66
N LYS A 123 1.00 19.93 -12.06
CA LYS A 123 1.16 19.63 -10.63
C LYS A 123 0.27 18.48 -10.15
N SER A 124 0.16 17.44 -10.95
CA SER A 124 -0.65 16.25 -10.67
C SER A 124 0.07 14.98 -11.11
N GLY A 125 -0.26 13.86 -10.45
CA GLY A 125 0.12 12.53 -10.91
C GLY A 125 -0.80 12.02 -12.01
N ILE A 126 -0.63 10.76 -12.42
CA ILE A 126 -1.49 10.11 -13.43
C ILE A 126 -2.77 9.49 -12.84
N VAL A 127 -2.82 9.28 -11.52
CA VAL A 127 -3.96 8.66 -10.85
C VAL A 127 -4.94 9.72 -10.34
N TRP A 128 -4.44 10.73 -9.62
CA TRP A 128 -5.24 11.81 -9.06
C TRP A 128 -4.50 13.14 -9.08
N SER A 129 -5.24 14.23 -8.87
CA SER A 129 -4.65 15.58 -8.77
C SER A 129 -3.77 15.72 -7.53
N ASP A 130 -4.29 15.37 -6.35
CA ASP A 130 -3.59 15.43 -5.07
C ASP A 130 -4.27 14.44 -4.09
N ASP A 131 -3.55 13.92 -3.09
CA ASP A 131 -4.14 13.01 -2.10
C ASP A 131 -5.11 13.71 -1.13
N ASN A 132 -5.17 15.05 -1.16
CA ASN A 132 -6.16 15.85 -0.43
C ASN A 132 -7.63 15.57 -0.82
N ILE A 133 -7.88 14.99 -2.00
CA ILE A 133 -9.24 14.68 -2.47
C ILE A 133 -9.79 13.38 -1.85
N VAL A 134 -8.93 12.62 -1.13
CA VAL A 134 -9.34 11.42 -0.38
C VAL A 134 -10.19 11.81 0.83
N CYS A 135 -11.50 11.63 0.72
CA CYS A 135 -12.48 12.03 1.72
C CYS A 135 -13.03 10.86 2.55
N ASP A 136 -12.97 9.63 2.03
CA ASP A 136 -13.26 8.38 2.77
C ASP A 136 -12.06 7.43 2.62
N LEU A 137 -11.50 6.97 3.74
CA LEU A 137 -10.35 6.07 3.76
C LEU A 137 -10.60 4.84 4.61
N ARG A 138 -10.47 3.66 4.00
CA ARG A 138 -10.45 2.39 4.70
C ARG A 138 -9.13 1.67 4.49
N ALA A 139 -8.34 1.51 5.55
CA ALA A 139 -7.08 0.78 5.48
C ALA A 139 -7.09 -0.50 6.32
N LYS A 140 -6.48 -1.57 5.80
CA LYS A 140 -6.30 -2.86 6.49
C LYS A 140 -4.85 -3.33 6.33
N LYS A 141 -4.31 -4.03 7.34
CA LYS A 141 -3.04 -4.77 7.22
C LYS A 141 -3.18 -6.21 7.65
N LYS A 142 -2.80 -7.14 6.77
CA LYS A 142 -2.93 -8.59 6.97
C LYS A 142 -1.64 -9.30 6.63
N TYR A 143 -1.43 -10.49 7.16
CA TYR A 143 -0.35 -11.35 6.69
C TYR A 143 -0.73 -12.04 5.37
N SER A 144 0.25 -12.22 4.48
CA SER A 144 0.10 -13.00 3.24
C SER A 144 1.39 -13.75 2.89
N GLN A 145 1.25 -14.80 2.08
CA GLN A 145 2.36 -15.46 1.39
C GLN A 145 2.93 -14.59 0.26
N ASN A 146 2.11 -13.68 -0.28
CA ASN A 146 2.43 -12.80 -1.40
C ASN A 146 2.31 -11.33 -0.95
N PRO A 147 3.36 -10.76 -0.33
CA PRO A 147 3.33 -9.37 0.11
C PRO A 147 3.11 -8.43 -1.07
N ARG A 148 2.11 -7.55 -0.94
CA ARG A 148 1.65 -6.63 -1.99
C ARG A 148 0.76 -5.54 -1.39
N ILE A 149 0.41 -4.54 -2.19
CA ILE A 149 -0.54 -3.49 -1.81
C ILE A 149 -1.71 -3.55 -2.77
N LYS A 150 -2.92 -3.73 -2.24
CA LYS A 150 -4.15 -3.66 -3.03
C LYS A 150 -4.81 -2.30 -2.78
N VAL A 151 -5.07 -1.55 -3.85
CA VAL A 151 -5.69 -0.23 -3.80
C VAL A 151 -6.96 -0.27 -4.62
N ARG A 152 -8.06 0.24 -4.05
CA ARG A 152 -9.30 0.51 -4.74
C ARG A 152 -9.67 1.96 -4.54
N ILE A 153 -10.01 2.65 -5.63
CA ILE A 153 -10.41 4.05 -5.65
C ILE A 153 -11.79 4.13 -6.28
N GLU A 154 -12.67 4.90 -5.68
CA GLU A 154 -14.03 5.14 -6.14
C GLU A 154 -14.35 6.62 -5.94
N GLU A 155 -14.83 7.28 -6.99
CA GLU A 155 -15.37 8.63 -6.87
C GLU A 155 -16.60 8.61 -5.96
N ILE A 156 -16.81 9.66 -5.17
CA ILE A 156 -17.99 9.80 -4.34
C ILE A 156 -18.66 11.14 -4.62
N ASP A 157 -19.99 11.13 -4.65
CA ASP A 157 -20.77 12.34 -4.81
C ASP A 157 -20.51 13.30 -3.63
N ARG A 158 -20.43 14.59 -3.93
CA ARG A 158 -20.33 15.65 -2.92
C ARG A 158 -21.66 15.94 -2.24
#